data_AF-A0A2W6T539-F1
#
_entry.id   AF-A0A2W6T539-F1
#
_cell.length_a   1.000
_cell.length_b   1.000
_cell.length_c   1.000
_cell.angle_alpha   90.00
_cell.angle_beta   90.00
_cell.angle_gamma   90.00
#
_symmetry.space_group_name_H-M   'P 1'
#
loop_
_entity.id
_entity.type
_entity.pdbx_description
1 polymer ?
#
loop_
_entity_poly.entity_id
_entity_poly.type
_entity_poly.pdbx_seq_one_letter_code
_entity_poly.pdbx_strand_id
1 'polypeptide(L)' 'MGDVINLRQARKARARADREKAAEQNRAKFGRTKGQKSRDEANKSNLEKEVDGARRVDRISESDIVDD' A
#
# COMPACT_ATOMS: atom_id res chain seq x y z
N MET A 1 -38.93 25.91 24.67
CA MET A 1 -38.34 24.61 24.30
C MET A 1 -36.93 24.87 23.85
N GLY A 2 -35.92 24.38 24.56
CA GLY A 2 -34.52 24.54 24.18
C GLY A 2 -33.98 23.22 23.66
N ASP A 3 -33.48 23.21 22.43
CA ASP A 3 -32.89 22.01 21.84
C ASP A 3 -31.59 21.67 22.58
N VAL A 4 -31.61 20.55 23.30
CA VAL A 4 -30.43 20.02 23.98
C VAL A 4 -29.55 19.34 22.94
N ILE A 5 -28.55 20.05 22.44
CA ILE A 5 -27.63 19.51 21.44
C ILE A 5 -26.54 18.68 22.13
N ASN A 6 -26.36 17.44 21.68
CA ASN A 6 -25.31 16.58 22.19
C ASN A 6 -23.93 16.99 21.65
N LEU A 7 -23.18 17.72 22.48
CA LEU A 7 -21.84 18.20 22.14
C LEU A 7 -20.83 17.07 21.83
N ARG A 8 -21.02 15.85 22.34
CA ARG A 8 -20.14 14.70 22.00
C ARG A 8 -20.32 14.30 20.55
N GLN A 9 -21.56 14.27 20.06
CA GLN A 9 -21.84 13.95 18.65
C GLN A 9 -21.32 15.04 17.73
N ALA A 10 -21.50 16.31 18.09
CA ALA A 10 -20.95 17.45 17.34
C ALA A 10 -19.42 17.39 17.24
N ARG A 11 -18.73 17.12 18.36
CA ARG A 11 -17.27 16.92 18.37
C ARG A 11 -16.83 15.74 17.50
N LYS A 12 -17.55 14.62 17.58
CA LYS A 12 -17.26 13.43 16.76
C LYS A 12 -17.45 13.69 15.27
N ALA A 13 -18.48 14.45 14.90
CA ALA A 13 -18.73 14.86 13.51
C ALA A 13 -17.57 15.73 12.99
N ARG A 14 -17.16 16.76 13.75
CA ARG A 14 -16.00 17.60 13.40
C ARG A 14 -14.73 16.77 13.23
N ALA A 15 -14.45 15.87 14.16
CA ALA A 15 -13.28 15.00 14.09
C ALA A 15 -13.30 14.02 12.89
N ARG A 16 -14.48 13.65 12.36
CA ARG A 16 -14.57 12.88 11.11
C ARG A 16 -14.28 13.77 9.90
N ALA A 17 -14.90 14.95 9.84
CA ALA A 17 -14.69 15.90 8.75
C ALA A 17 -13.22 16.33 8.62
N ASP A 18 -12.53 16.57 9.75
CA ASP A 18 -11.11 16.93 9.74
C ASP A 18 -10.23 15.78 9.21
N ARG A 19 -10.58 14.53 9.53
CA ARG A 19 -9.89 13.34 8.99
C ARG A 19 -10.13 13.18 7.49
N GLU A 20 -11.33 13.43 7.01
CA GLU A 20 -11.65 13.39 5.58
C GLU A 20 -10.89 14.44 4.78
N LYS A 21 -10.82 15.68 5.28
CA LYS A 21 -10.02 16.76 4.69
C LYS A 21 -8.54 16.41 4.64
N ALA A 22 -7.99 15.87 5.72
CA ALA A 22 -6.59 15.41 5.73
C ALA A 22 -6.36 14.28 4.73
N ALA A 23 -7.30 13.34 4.61
CA ALA A 23 -7.23 12.26 3.63
C ALA A 23 -7.27 12.79 2.19
N GLU A 24 -8.12 13.77 1.89
CA GLU A 24 -8.21 14.43 0.59
C GLU A 24 -6.92 15.18 0.24
N GLN A 25 -6.37 15.97 1.18
CA GLN A 25 -5.08 16.63 1.00
C GLN A 25 -3.96 15.61 0.76
N ASN A 26 -3.97 14.48 1.45
CA ASN A 26 -2.98 13.43 1.25
C ASN A 26 -3.16 12.72 -0.11
N ARG A 27 -4.38 12.52 -0.59
CA ARG A 27 -4.64 12.03 -1.96
C ARG A 27 -4.09 13.00 -3.01
N ALA A 28 -4.33 14.30 -2.84
CA ALA A 28 -3.82 15.32 -3.75
C ALA A 28 -2.28 15.43 -3.71
N LYS A 29 -1.67 15.43 -2.51
CA LYS A 29 -0.23 15.60 -2.33
C LYS A 29 0.58 14.38 -2.77
N PHE A 30 0.09 13.18 -2.46
CA PHE A 30 0.88 11.95 -2.65
C PHE A 30 0.39 11.10 -3.81
N GLY A 31 -0.77 11.42 -4.42
CA GLY A 31 -1.36 10.72 -5.57
C GLY A 31 -1.83 9.29 -5.28
N ARG A 32 -1.27 8.65 -4.25
CA ARG A 32 -1.55 7.30 -3.78
C ARG A 32 -1.86 7.33 -2.29
N THR A 33 -2.95 6.68 -1.92
CA THR A 33 -3.31 6.46 -0.52
C THR A 33 -2.44 5.37 0.11
N LYS A 34 -2.35 5.34 1.45
CA LYS A 34 -1.65 4.26 2.17
C LYS A 34 -2.20 2.86 1.80
N GLY A 35 -3.51 2.74 1.60
CA GLY A 35 -4.14 1.49 1.18
C GLY A 35 -3.74 1.05 -0.23
N GLN A 36 -3.64 1.99 -1.18
CA GLN A 36 -3.14 1.70 -2.52
C GLN A 36 -1.66 1.30 -2.49
N LYS A 37 -0.83 2.01 -1.73
CA LYS A 37 0.58 1.66 -1.58
C LYS A 37 0.77 0.25 -1.01
N SER A 38 0.02 -0.11 0.03
CA SER A 38 0.07 -1.46 0.62
C SER A 38 -0.38 -2.55 -0.34
N ARG A 39 -1.43 -2.29 -1.13
CA ARG A 39 -1.88 -3.23 -2.17
C ARG A 39 -0.81 -3.41 -3.26
N ASP A 40 -0.21 -2.31 -3.70
CA ASP A 40 0.81 -2.35 -4.75
C ASP A 40 2.09 -3.05 -4.25
N GLU A 41 2.49 -2.84 -3.00
CA GLU A 41 3.59 -3.58 -2.35
C GLU A 41 3.31 -5.07 -2.25
N ALA A 42 2.09 -5.47 -1.86
CA ALA A 42 1.69 -6.87 -1.82
C ALA A 42 1.71 -7.51 -3.22
N ASN A 43 1.19 -6.80 -4.22
CA ASN A 43 1.23 -7.25 -5.62
C ASN A 43 2.67 -7.40 -6.13
N LYS A 44 3.55 -6.45 -5.81
CA LYS A 44 4.98 -6.50 -6.18
C LYS A 44 5.68 -7.68 -5.52
N SER A 45 5.43 -7.93 -4.23
CA SER A 45 6.01 -9.08 -3.53
C SER A 45 5.53 -10.42 -4.10
N ASN A 46 4.26 -10.52 -4.48
CA ASN A 46 3.73 -11.73 -5.11
C ASN A 46 4.34 -11.94 -6.50
N LEU A 47 4.44 -10.88 -7.30
CA LEU A 47 5.10 -10.92 -8.61
C LEU A 47 6.58 -11.32 -8.48
N GLU A 48 7.29 -10.75 -7.51
CA GLU A 48 8.70 -11.10 -7.23
C GLU A 48 8.84 -12.58 -6.89
N LYS A 49 7.97 -13.13 -6.04
CA LYS A 49 7.95 -14.56 -5.71
C LYS A 49 7.63 -15.45 -6.91
N GLU A 50 6.70 -15.03 -7.75
CA GLU A 50 6.32 -15.75 -8.97
C GLU A 50 7.48 -15.78 -9.97
N VAL A 51 8.17 -14.64 -10.16
CA VAL A 51 9.35 -14.54 -11.01
C VAL A 51 10.52 -15.34 -10.44
N ASP A 52 10.78 -15.28 -9.13
CA ASP A 52 11.82 -16.09 -8.48
C ASP A 52 11.53 -17.59 -8.58
N GLY A 53 10.27 -18.01 -8.41
CA GLY A 53 9.86 -19.41 -8.58
C GLY A 53 9.92 -19.88 -10.04
N ALA A 54 9.65 -18.96 -10.99
CA ALA A 54 9.77 -19.23 -12.42
C ALA A 54 11.21 -19.16 -12.93
N ARG A 55 12.14 -18.60 -12.15
CA ARG A 55 13.57 -18.55 -12.47
C ARG A 55 14.14 -19.96 -12.42
N ARG A 56 14.15 -20.64 -13.57
CA ARG A 56 15.09 -21.74 -13.79
C ARG A 56 16.48 -21.12 -13.71
N VAL A 57 17.20 -21.44 -12.64
CA VAL A 57 18.66 -21.44 -12.69
C VAL A 57 19.00 -22.44 -13.79
N ASP A 58 19.12 -21.95 -15.02
CA ASP A 58 19.85 -22.68 -16.04
C ASP A 58 21.23 -22.89 -15.43
N ARG A 59 21.42 -24.13 -15.05
CA ARG A 59 22.67 -24.72 -14.62
C ARG A 59 23.67 -24.48 -15.75
N ILE A 60 24.27 -23.30 -15.77
CA ILE A 60 25.59 -23.18 -16.34
C ILE A 60 26.49 -23.62 -15.20
N SER A 61 26.72 -24.93 -15.17
CA SER A 61 27.81 -25.54 -14.45
C SER A 61 29.08 -24.83 -14.89
N GLU A 62 29.73 -24.11 -13.97
CA GLU A 62 31.10 -23.62 -14.13
C GLU A 62 32.09 -24.75 -14.46
N SER A 63 31.67 -26.02 -14.37
CA SER A 63 32.46 -27.21 -14.67
C SER A 63 32.56 -27.57 -16.17
N ASP A 64 31.92 -26.83 -17.07
CA ASP A 64 32.00 -27.10 -18.53
C ASP A 64 32.96 -26.12 -19.26
N ILE A 65 33.68 -25.27 -18.51
CA ILE A 65 34.74 -24.41 -19.06
C ILE A 65 36.04 -25.22 -19.17
N VAL A 66 36.11 -26.00 -20.26
CA VAL A 66 37.31 -26.46 -21.00
C VAL A 66 38.27 -27.43 -20.27
N ASP A 67 38.08 -28.73 -20.55
CA ASP A 67 39.17 -29.72 -20.69
C ASP A 67 39.59 -29.75 -22.18
N ASP A 68 40.61 -28.97 -22.56
CA ASP A 68 41.68 -29.21 -23.57
C ASP A 68 42.68 -28.04 -23.55
#